data_AF-A0AAD3N3C8-F1
#
_entry.id   AF-A0AAD3N3C8-F1
#
_cell.length_a   1.000
_cell.length_b   1.000
_cell.length_c   1.000
_cell.angle_alpha   90.00
_cell.angle_beta   90.00
_cell.angle_gamma   90.00
#
_symmetry.space_group_name_H-M   'P 1'
#
loop_
_entity.id
_entity.type
_entity.pdbx_description
1 polymer ?
#
loop_
_entity_poly.entity_id
_entity_poly.type
_entity_poly.pdbx_seq_one_letter_code
_entity_poly.pdbx_strand_id
1 'polypeptide(L)'
;MIRASTQASFGHAPFARRRPRGFSVRRNITSSTLFQQTNGFKWRSSDNRKSSPLFTLSGYLNRTVKNGARALRELDIPEEAAKQALLHTRNVSAEEAAMYYFNKLENEEGDDDLMFKMVFVVNMDLAMGVGKVAAQVGHAAVGLYQTLQEKNSWREMAWKWDHSGAKKVVVQGTNVAHLLELQALAMSLSLPAYLVQDAGLTQVEAGSRTVLAIMGEEEMVNNVTGSLKLL
;
A
#
# COMPACT_ATOMS: atom_id res chain seq x y z
N MET A 1 48.92 -14.27 -58.15
CA MET A 1 50.32 -13.88 -57.91
C MET A 1 50.31 -12.73 -56.91
N ILE A 2 50.89 -12.96 -55.71
CA ILE A 2 51.48 -12.02 -54.72
C ILE A 2 50.62 -10.80 -54.31
N ARG A 3 50.13 -10.68 -53.06
CA ARG A 3 50.78 -10.13 -51.84
C ARG A 3 49.66 -10.05 -50.77
N ALA A 4 49.85 -10.01 -49.45
CA ALA A 4 50.93 -10.21 -48.50
C ALA A 4 50.27 -10.04 -47.10
N SER A 5 50.80 -10.78 -46.11
CA SER A 5 51.00 -10.43 -44.68
C SER A 5 50.20 -9.25 -44.07
N THR A 6 49.70 -9.34 -42.84
CA THR A 6 50.52 -9.22 -41.61
C THR A 6 49.75 -9.62 -40.34
N GLN A 7 50.52 -10.22 -39.42
CA GLN A 7 50.40 -10.48 -37.96
C GLN A 7 49.54 -9.46 -37.16
N ALA A 8 49.02 -9.74 -35.95
CA ALA A 8 49.67 -10.38 -34.81
C ALA A 8 48.68 -10.88 -33.75
N SER A 9 49.09 -11.94 -33.08
CA SER A 9 48.52 -12.54 -31.88
C SER A 9 49.33 -12.18 -30.62
N PHE A 10 48.70 -12.40 -29.45
CA PHE A 10 49.23 -12.57 -28.09
C PHE A 10 49.19 -11.37 -27.12
N GLY A 11 48.58 -11.64 -25.95
CA GLY A 11 48.62 -10.79 -24.75
C GLY A 11 47.68 -11.24 -23.62
N HIS A 12 47.96 -12.40 -23.01
CA HIS A 12 47.61 -12.75 -21.60
C HIS A 12 48.01 -11.59 -20.64
N ALA A 13 47.47 -11.30 -19.45
CA ALA A 13 46.54 -11.92 -18.49
C ALA A 13 46.17 -10.84 -17.40
N PRO A 14 45.88 -11.17 -16.12
CA PRO A 14 44.66 -10.80 -15.38
C PRO A 14 44.83 -9.60 -14.42
N PHE A 15 43.72 -8.94 -14.02
CA PHE A 15 43.77 -7.97 -12.92
C PHE A 15 42.74 -8.26 -11.82
N ALA A 16 43.22 -8.07 -10.61
CA ALA A 16 42.84 -8.76 -9.40
C ALA A 16 41.67 -8.12 -8.63
N ARG A 17 41.06 -8.98 -7.81
CA ARG A 17 40.13 -8.67 -6.71
C ARG A 17 40.63 -7.52 -5.84
N ARG A 18 39.73 -6.60 -5.48
CA ARG A 18 39.83 -5.80 -4.24
C ARG A 18 38.48 -5.76 -3.54
N ARG A 19 38.43 -6.40 -2.36
CA ARG A 19 37.40 -6.18 -1.34
C ARG A 19 37.71 -4.87 -0.59
N PRO A 20 36.71 -4.04 -0.24
CA PRO A 20 36.87 -3.13 0.88
C PRO A 20 36.65 -3.89 2.19
N ARG A 21 37.56 -3.65 3.15
CA ARG A 21 37.51 -4.13 4.53
C ARG A 21 36.43 -3.38 5.31
N GLY A 22 35.85 -4.05 6.30
CA GLY A 22 34.87 -3.47 7.21
C GLY A 22 35.45 -2.38 8.12
N PHE A 23 34.54 -1.53 8.61
CA PHE A 23 34.73 -0.74 9.81
C PHE A 23 33.49 -0.90 10.69
N SER A 24 33.75 -1.26 11.95
CA SER A 24 32.79 -1.54 13.00
C SER A 24 32.52 -0.27 13.83
N VAL A 25 31.23 -0.02 14.08
CA VAL A 25 30.56 0.45 15.32
C VAL A 25 31.24 1.53 16.18
N ARG A 26 30.52 2.65 16.41
CA ARG A 26 30.06 3.17 17.74
C ARG A 26 29.48 4.58 17.56
N ARG A 27 28.21 4.78 17.94
CA ARG A 27 27.70 6.11 18.30
C ARG A 27 27.32 6.08 19.78
N ASN A 28 28.16 6.71 20.60
CA ASN A 28 27.82 7.17 21.93
C ASN A 28 27.02 8.47 21.76
N ILE A 29 25.85 8.57 22.40
CA ILE A 29 25.20 9.87 22.64
C ILE A 29 25.07 9.99 24.16
N THR A 30 25.93 10.84 24.72
CA THR A 30 25.89 11.29 26.10
C THR A 30 25.04 12.55 26.22
N SER A 31 24.22 12.60 27.26
CA SER A 31 23.48 13.78 27.73
C SER A 31 24.38 14.98 28.04
N SER A 32 23.95 16.19 27.66
CA SER A 32 24.25 17.42 28.40
C SER A 32 23.32 18.58 27.99
N THR A 33 22.40 18.89 28.89
CA THR A 33 22.07 20.23 29.44
C THR A 33 22.45 21.50 28.66
N LEU A 34 21.43 22.33 28.36
CA LEU A 34 21.47 23.80 28.20
C LEU A 34 20.00 24.30 28.20
N PHE A 35 19.40 24.67 29.34
CA PHE A 35 19.38 25.99 30.00
C PHE A 35 19.08 27.21 29.10
N GLN A 36 17.85 27.72 29.28
CA GLN A 36 17.36 29.11 29.31
C GLN A 36 17.64 30.09 28.16
N GLN A 37 16.56 30.56 27.52
CA GLN A 37 15.97 31.92 27.64
C GLN A 37 14.72 31.94 26.74
N THR A 38 13.58 32.52 27.15
CA THR A 38 13.37 33.96 27.14
C THR A 38 12.32 34.42 28.16
N ASN A 39 12.67 35.49 28.88
CA ASN A 39 11.89 36.69 29.21
C ASN A 39 10.35 36.54 29.16
N GLY A 40 9.61 36.68 30.26
CA GLY A 40 9.63 37.85 31.11
C GLY A 40 8.47 38.78 30.72
N PHE A 41 7.26 38.47 31.16
CA PHE A 41 6.16 39.44 31.19
C PHE A 41 5.51 39.41 32.57
N LYS A 42 5.69 40.53 33.28
CA LYS A 42 5.33 40.77 34.67
C LYS A 42 4.01 41.54 34.68
N TRP A 43 2.93 40.91 35.12
CA TRP A 43 1.74 41.63 35.58
C TRP A 43 1.71 41.61 37.10
N ARG A 44 1.77 42.81 37.69
CA ARG A 44 1.52 43.07 39.10
C ARG A 44 0.17 43.77 39.17
N SER A 45 -0.83 43.15 39.79
CA SER A 45 -1.83 43.86 40.58
C SER A 45 -2.56 42.89 41.49
N SER A 46 -2.69 43.31 42.74
CA SER A 46 -3.41 42.70 43.84
C SER A 46 -4.83 42.31 43.44
N ASP A 47 -5.25 41.10 43.78
CA ASP A 47 -6.51 40.92 44.50
C ASP A 47 -6.67 39.51 45.07
N ASN A 48 -7.14 39.50 46.30
CA ASN A 48 -7.39 38.37 47.18
C ASN A 48 -8.56 37.53 46.65
N ARG A 49 -8.32 36.36 46.02
CA ARG A 49 -9.37 35.38 45.74
C ARG A 49 -8.89 33.94 45.97
N LYS A 50 -9.79 33.22 46.64
CA LYS A 50 -9.78 31.79 46.96
C LYS A 50 -9.18 30.94 45.84
N SER A 51 -8.37 29.97 46.26
CA SER A 51 -7.83 28.87 45.47
C SER A 51 -8.93 28.13 44.69
N SER A 52 -9.01 28.35 43.39
CA SER A 52 -9.70 27.44 42.46
C SER A 52 -8.69 26.37 42.01
N PRO A 53 -9.01 25.06 42.10
CA PRO A 53 -8.10 24.03 41.63
C PRO A 53 -7.99 24.10 40.11
N LEU A 54 -6.74 24.21 39.63
CA LEU A 54 -6.39 24.09 38.23
C LEU A 54 -6.81 22.69 37.75
N PHE A 55 -7.95 22.62 37.06
CA PHE A 55 -8.33 21.43 36.31
C PHE A 55 -7.31 21.22 35.19
N THR A 56 -6.49 20.19 35.32
CA THR A 56 -5.55 19.79 34.26
C THR A 56 -6.34 19.26 33.07
N LEU A 57 -5.97 19.63 31.83
CA LEU A 57 -6.61 19.11 30.60
C LEU A 57 -6.65 17.57 30.58
N SER A 58 -5.65 16.93 31.18
CA SER A 58 -5.57 15.47 31.35
C SER A 58 -6.73 14.89 32.17
N GLY A 59 -7.21 15.60 33.20
CA GLY A 59 -8.36 15.17 34.03
C GLY A 59 -9.71 15.35 33.34
N TYR A 60 -9.88 16.40 32.53
CA TYR A 60 -11.08 16.61 31.73
C TYR A 60 -11.23 15.58 30.61
N LEU A 61 -10.16 15.31 29.86
CA LEU A 61 -10.12 14.25 28.84
C LEU A 61 -10.53 12.89 29.42
N ASN A 62 -10.03 12.56 30.61
CA ASN A 62 -10.32 11.28 31.26
C ASN A 62 -11.78 11.16 31.74
N ARG A 63 -12.42 12.28 32.11
CA ARG A 63 -13.83 12.29 32.55
C ARG A 63 -14.80 12.23 31.36
N THR A 64 -14.50 12.93 30.27
CA THR A 64 -15.34 12.93 29.07
C THR A 64 -15.29 11.57 28.36
N VAL A 65 -14.11 10.95 28.28
CA VAL A 65 -13.96 9.58 27.72
C VAL A 65 -14.71 8.55 28.58
N LYS A 66 -14.63 8.65 29.91
CA LYS A 66 -15.38 7.75 30.82
C LYS A 66 -16.89 7.92 30.70
N ASN A 67 -17.38 9.15 30.53
CA ASN A 67 -18.80 9.41 30.33
C ASN A 67 -19.29 8.92 28.97
N GLY A 68 -18.50 9.12 27.90
CA GLY A 68 -18.81 8.59 26.57
C GLY A 68 -18.79 7.07 26.52
N ALA A 69 -17.82 6.43 27.16
CA ALA A 69 -17.73 4.97 27.24
C ALA A 69 -18.91 4.36 28.02
N ARG A 70 -19.44 5.07 29.03
CA ARG A 70 -20.64 4.64 29.75
C ARG A 70 -21.89 4.68 28.84
N ALA A 71 -22.06 5.75 28.07
CA ALA A 71 -23.16 5.87 27.11
C ALA A 71 -23.08 4.80 26.00
N LEU A 72 -21.88 4.45 25.54
CA LEU A 72 -21.68 3.36 24.57
C LEU A 72 -21.94 1.98 25.18
N ARG A 73 -21.67 1.78 26.47
CA ARG A 73 -21.99 0.55 27.20
C ARG A 73 -23.51 0.35 27.34
N GLU A 74 -24.30 1.42 27.40
CA GLU A 74 -25.77 1.34 27.39
C GLU A 74 -26.32 0.88 26.02
N LEU A 75 -25.50 0.95 24.96
CA LEU A 75 -25.78 0.47 23.60
C LEU A 75 -25.18 -0.91 23.32
N ASP A 76 -24.77 -1.65 24.37
CA ASP A 76 -24.12 -2.97 24.31
C ASP A 76 -22.82 -3.03 23.47
N ILE A 77 -22.17 -1.87 23.30
CA ILE A 77 -20.91 -1.77 22.55
C ILE A 77 -19.76 -2.27 23.44
N PRO A 78 -18.93 -3.24 22.98
CA PRO A 78 -17.78 -3.74 23.72
C PRO A 78 -16.84 -2.61 24.13
N GLU A 79 -16.33 -2.65 25.37
CA GLU A 79 -15.55 -1.54 25.94
C GLU A 79 -14.31 -1.18 25.10
N GLU A 80 -13.66 -2.17 24.50
CA GLU A 80 -12.51 -1.96 23.62
C GLU A 80 -12.90 -1.29 22.29
N ALA A 81 -14.05 -1.67 21.72
CA ALA A 81 -14.56 -1.05 20.52
C ALA A 81 -15.04 0.38 20.78
N ALA A 82 -15.67 0.62 21.93
CA ALA A 82 -16.07 1.95 22.39
C ALA A 82 -14.87 2.88 22.57
N LYS A 83 -13.76 2.40 23.15
CA LYS A 83 -12.51 3.17 23.28
C LYS A 83 -11.93 3.51 21.91
N GLN A 84 -11.88 2.56 20.99
CA GLN A 84 -11.39 2.79 19.64
C GLN A 84 -12.25 3.81 18.88
N ALA A 85 -13.58 3.69 18.99
CA ALA A 85 -14.52 4.61 18.36
C ALA A 85 -14.38 6.04 18.91
N LEU A 86 -14.28 6.20 20.23
CA LEU A 86 -14.07 7.51 20.87
C LEU A 86 -12.72 8.12 20.49
N LEU A 87 -11.66 7.33 20.36
CA LEU A 87 -10.37 7.83 19.88
C LEU A 87 -10.46 8.30 18.42
N HIS A 88 -11.17 7.55 17.57
CA HIS A 88 -11.35 7.88 16.17
C HIS A 88 -12.15 9.17 15.97
N THR A 89 -13.26 9.31 16.69
CA THR A 89 -14.11 10.51 16.66
C THR A 89 -13.54 11.67 17.47
N ARG A 90 -12.30 11.56 17.98
CA ARG A 90 -11.62 12.55 18.81
C ARG A 90 -12.42 12.94 20.06
N ASN A 91 -13.24 12.01 20.55
CA ASN A 91 -14.08 12.15 21.73
C ASN A 91 -15.03 13.36 21.64
N VAL A 92 -15.51 13.66 20.41
CA VAL A 92 -16.43 14.77 20.13
C VAL A 92 -17.78 14.54 20.81
N SER A 93 -18.35 13.35 20.68
CA SER A 93 -19.53 12.92 21.44
C SER A 93 -19.61 11.40 21.53
N ALA A 94 -20.38 10.90 22.49
CA ALA A 94 -20.68 9.47 22.58
C ALA A 94 -21.53 9.00 21.40
N GLU A 95 -22.44 9.85 20.92
CA GLU A 95 -23.29 9.59 19.75
C GLU A 95 -22.47 9.44 18.48
N GLU A 96 -21.46 10.28 18.25
CA GLU A 96 -20.57 10.20 17.09
C GLU A 96 -19.75 8.91 17.13
N ALA A 97 -19.25 8.53 18.30
CA ALA A 97 -18.54 7.26 18.49
C ALA A 97 -19.46 6.05 18.29
N ALA A 98 -20.73 6.15 18.70
CA ALA A 98 -21.74 5.12 18.46
C ALA A 98 -22.00 4.99 16.95
N MET A 99 -22.23 6.11 16.26
CA MET A 99 -22.40 6.17 14.80
C MET A 99 -21.21 5.56 14.06
N TYR A 100 -19.97 5.89 14.48
CA TYR A 100 -18.78 5.28 13.90
C TYR A 100 -18.72 3.77 14.15
N TYR A 101 -19.06 3.31 15.36
CA TYR A 101 -19.09 1.89 15.68
C TYR A 101 -20.15 1.13 14.92
N PHE A 102 -21.39 1.63 14.85
CA PHE A 102 -22.47 1.01 14.09
C PHE A 102 -22.20 1.04 12.59
N ASN A 103 -21.70 2.14 12.04
CA ASN A 103 -21.26 2.17 10.65
C ASN A 103 -20.10 1.18 10.42
N LYS A 104 -19.17 1.03 11.37
CA LYS A 104 -18.10 0.04 11.27
C LYS A 104 -18.67 -1.39 11.30
N LEU A 105 -19.64 -1.69 12.17
CA LEU A 105 -20.32 -2.99 12.21
C LEU A 105 -21.15 -3.25 10.96
N GLU A 106 -21.89 -2.27 10.44
CA GLU A 106 -22.65 -2.39 9.19
C GLU A 106 -21.71 -2.64 7.99
N ASN A 107 -20.52 -2.04 8.01
CA ASN A 107 -19.48 -2.31 7.01
C ASN A 107 -18.71 -3.62 7.27
N GLU A 108 -18.70 -4.17 8.50
CA GLU A 108 -18.07 -5.46 8.82
C GLU A 108 -19.04 -6.63 8.57
N GLU A 109 -20.34 -6.49 8.86
CA GLU A 109 -21.39 -7.49 8.57
C GLU A 109 -21.82 -7.50 7.09
N GLY A 110 -21.50 -6.46 6.32
CA GLY A 110 -21.83 -6.34 4.90
C GLY A 110 -20.70 -6.68 3.91
N ASP A 111 -19.49 -6.99 4.40
CA ASP A 111 -18.27 -7.11 3.57
C ASP A 111 -17.60 -8.49 3.65
N ASP A 112 -18.04 -9.37 4.57
CA ASP A 112 -17.52 -10.74 4.74
C ASP A 112 -17.68 -11.62 3.49
N ASP A 113 -18.59 -11.27 2.56
CA ASP A 113 -18.82 -12.02 1.31
C ASP A 113 -18.12 -11.42 0.07
N LEU A 114 -17.57 -10.20 0.14
CA LEU A 114 -16.94 -9.57 -1.03
C LEU A 114 -15.50 -10.05 -1.21
N MET A 115 -15.36 -11.13 -1.98
CA MET A 115 -14.06 -11.67 -2.36
C MET A 115 -13.35 -10.76 -3.37
N PHE A 116 -12.16 -10.26 -3.02
CA PHE A 116 -11.32 -9.49 -3.95
C PHE A 116 -10.28 -10.39 -4.63
N LYS A 117 -9.92 -10.05 -5.87
CA LYS A 117 -8.83 -10.74 -6.58
C LYS A 117 -8.03 -9.82 -7.48
N MET A 118 -6.79 -10.23 -7.72
CA MET A 118 -5.91 -9.67 -8.74
C MET A 118 -5.76 -10.70 -9.87
N VAL A 119 -6.07 -10.30 -11.11
CA VAL A 119 -5.95 -11.15 -12.29
C VAL A 119 -4.87 -10.62 -13.20
N PHE A 120 -4.03 -11.52 -13.72
CA PHE A 120 -2.96 -11.23 -14.66
C PHE A 120 -3.25 -11.91 -15.99
N VAL A 121 -3.45 -11.11 -17.03
CA VAL A 121 -3.67 -11.58 -18.39
C VAL A 121 -2.34 -11.55 -19.14
N VAL A 122 -1.80 -12.73 -19.48
CA VAL A 122 -0.49 -12.87 -20.14
C VAL A 122 -0.68 -12.93 -21.64
N ASN A 123 0.08 -12.11 -22.37
CA ASN A 123 0.09 -12.12 -23.83
C ASN A 123 0.79 -13.39 -24.37
N MET A 124 0.01 -14.32 -24.91
CA MET A 124 0.50 -15.60 -25.41
C MET A 124 1.19 -15.51 -26.78
N ASP A 125 0.94 -14.45 -27.56
CA ASP A 125 1.58 -14.21 -28.87
C ASP A 125 3.10 -14.04 -28.76
N LEU A 126 3.58 -13.58 -27.59
CA LEU A 126 5.00 -13.37 -27.32
C LEU A 126 5.76 -14.66 -26.98
N ALA A 127 5.07 -15.81 -26.90
CA ALA A 127 5.65 -17.13 -26.62
C ALA A 127 6.70 -17.12 -25.49
N MET A 128 6.41 -16.39 -24.41
CA MET A 128 7.36 -16.20 -23.30
C MET A 128 7.60 -17.52 -22.55
N GLY A 129 8.86 -17.83 -22.26
CA GLY A 129 9.20 -18.95 -21.36
C GLY A 129 8.74 -18.71 -19.92
N VAL A 130 8.52 -19.78 -19.16
CA VAL A 130 7.95 -19.76 -17.79
C VAL A 130 8.62 -18.74 -16.86
N GLY A 131 9.95 -18.67 -16.86
CA GLY A 131 10.69 -17.72 -16.01
C GLY A 131 10.43 -16.25 -16.35
N LYS A 132 10.27 -15.94 -17.64
CA LYS A 132 9.90 -14.57 -18.07
C LYS A 132 8.47 -14.25 -17.71
N VAL A 133 7.54 -15.18 -17.90
CA VAL A 133 6.14 -14.97 -17.50
C VAL A 133 6.06 -14.66 -16.01
N ALA A 134 6.73 -15.45 -15.17
CA ALA A 134 6.77 -15.21 -13.73
C ALA A 134 7.33 -13.82 -13.38
N ALA A 135 8.44 -13.40 -14.02
CA ALA A 135 9.00 -12.08 -13.81
C ALA A 135 8.03 -10.96 -14.24
N GLN A 136 7.40 -11.09 -15.41
CA GLN A 136 6.46 -10.09 -15.95
C GLN A 136 5.18 -9.99 -15.11
N VAL A 137 4.67 -11.12 -14.61
CA VAL A 137 3.55 -11.12 -13.64
C VAL A 137 3.95 -10.42 -12.35
N GLY A 138 5.17 -10.66 -11.85
CA GLY A 138 5.72 -9.93 -10.70
C GLY A 138 5.79 -8.42 -10.92
N HIS A 139 6.27 -7.99 -12.09
CA HIS A 139 6.28 -6.57 -12.48
C HIS A 139 4.86 -5.99 -12.54
N ALA A 140 3.92 -6.71 -13.13
CA ALA A 140 2.53 -6.30 -13.23
C ALA A 140 1.89 -6.12 -11.84
N ALA A 141 2.16 -7.05 -10.91
CA ALA A 141 1.65 -7.02 -9.55
C ALA A 141 2.13 -5.79 -8.78
N VAL A 142 3.44 -5.52 -8.84
CA VAL A 142 4.04 -4.36 -8.18
C VAL A 142 3.55 -3.06 -8.79
N GLY A 143 3.48 -2.98 -10.13
CA GLY A 143 2.99 -1.79 -10.84
C GLY A 143 1.54 -1.48 -10.49
N LEU A 144 0.66 -2.49 -10.52
CA LEU A 144 -0.73 -2.32 -10.11
C LEU A 144 -0.84 -1.91 -8.64
N TYR A 145 -0.09 -2.55 -7.75
CA TYR A 145 -0.13 -2.20 -6.32
C TYR A 145 0.30 -0.76 -6.07
N GLN A 146 1.30 -0.24 -6.79
CA GLN A 146 1.69 1.17 -6.72
C GLN A 146 0.57 2.10 -7.19
N THR A 147 -0.09 1.78 -8.31
CA THR A 147 -1.26 2.54 -8.80
C THR A 147 -2.40 2.58 -7.80
N LEU A 148 -2.65 1.48 -7.07
CA LEU A 148 -3.68 1.45 -6.02
C LEU A 148 -3.39 2.45 -4.88
N GLN A 149 -2.13 2.76 -4.61
CA GLN A 149 -1.75 3.70 -3.56
C GLN A 149 -2.07 5.16 -3.90
N GLU A 150 -2.41 5.48 -5.15
CA GLU A 150 -2.67 6.86 -5.59
C GLU A 150 -4.05 7.37 -5.18
N LYS A 151 -5.02 6.47 -4.97
CA LYS A 151 -6.42 6.82 -4.61
C LYS A 151 -6.83 6.19 -3.29
N ASN A 152 -7.52 6.95 -2.44
CA ASN A 152 -7.95 6.45 -1.13
C ASN A 152 -8.87 5.22 -1.22
N SER A 153 -9.84 5.22 -2.14
CA SER A 153 -10.75 4.08 -2.34
C SER A 153 -10.03 2.82 -2.83
N TRP A 154 -9.04 2.97 -3.71
CA TRP A 154 -8.23 1.85 -4.18
C TRP A 154 -7.27 1.32 -3.11
N ARG A 155 -6.81 2.18 -2.21
CA ARG A 155 -5.99 1.76 -1.06
C ARG A 155 -6.78 0.88 -0.09
N GLU A 156 -8.03 1.23 0.16
CA GLU A 156 -8.94 0.40 0.98
C GLU A 156 -9.19 -0.96 0.33
N MET A 157 -9.50 -0.97 -0.97
CA MET A 157 -9.61 -2.21 -1.75
C MET A 157 -8.35 -3.07 -1.66
N ALA A 158 -7.16 -2.46 -1.79
CA ALA A 158 -5.89 -3.15 -1.67
C ALA A 158 -5.69 -3.76 -0.27
N TRP A 159 -6.09 -3.04 0.78
CA TRP A 159 -6.05 -3.51 2.16
C TRP A 159 -6.97 -4.72 2.37
N LYS A 160 -8.23 -4.66 1.90
CA LYS A 160 -9.18 -5.78 1.97
C LYS A 160 -8.67 -7.00 1.20
N TRP A 161 -8.14 -6.80 0.00
CA TRP A 161 -7.52 -7.86 -0.79
C TRP A 161 -6.34 -8.52 -0.07
N ASP A 162 -5.47 -7.74 0.57
CA ASP A 162 -4.31 -8.27 1.30
C ASP A 162 -4.74 -9.08 2.54
N HIS A 163 -5.77 -8.61 3.26
CA HIS A 163 -6.31 -9.29 4.45
C HIS A 163 -7.15 -10.53 4.11
N SER A 164 -7.66 -10.63 2.87
CA SER A 164 -8.36 -11.82 2.33
C SER A 164 -7.42 -12.84 1.66
N GLY A 165 -6.12 -12.79 1.98
CA GLY A 165 -5.13 -13.75 1.49
C GLY A 165 -4.52 -13.42 0.13
N ALA A 166 -4.79 -12.21 -0.40
CA ALA A 166 -4.17 -11.65 -1.58
C ALA A 166 -4.30 -12.56 -2.82
N LYS A 167 -5.53 -13.01 -3.13
CA LYS A 167 -5.84 -13.93 -4.24
C LYS A 167 -5.30 -13.40 -5.57
N LYS A 168 -4.53 -14.23 -6.27
CA LYS A 168 -3.89 -13.94 -7.56
C LYS A 168 -4.24 -15.04 -8.56
N VAL A 169 -4.69 -14.67 -9.74
CA VAL A 169 -5.02 -15.62 -10.82
C VAL A 169 -4.31 -15.20 -12.10
N VAL A 170 -3.70 -16.15 -12.79
CA VAL A 170 -3.02 -15.90 -14.06
C VAL A 170 -3.80 -16.57 -15.18
N VAL A 171 -4.16 -15.79 -16.20
CA VAL A 171 -4.97 -16.22 -17.34
C VAL A 171 -4.28 -15.86 -18.66
N GLN A 172 -4.73 -16.50 -19.74
CA GLN A 172 -4.18 -16.36 -21.08
C GLN A 172 -4.92 -15.27 -21.87
N GLY A 173 -4.17 -14.29 -22.35
CA GLY A 173 -4.60 -13.33 -23.39
C GLY A 173 -4.01 -13.71 -24.74
N THR A 174 -4.71 -13.38 -25.81
CA THR A 174 -4.32 -13.84 -27.16
C THR A 174 -3.20 -12.99 -27.76
N ASN A 175 -3.33 -11.67 -27.75
CA ASN A 175 -2.40 -10.72 -28.34
C ASN A 175 -2.51 -9.34 -27.68
N VAL A 176 -1.69 -8.38 -28.12
CA VAL A 176 -1.69 -7.01 -27.58
C VAL A 176 -3.03 -6.28 -27.75
N ALA A 177 -3.74 -6.47 -28.87
CA ALA A 177 -5.03 -5.82 -29.10
C ALA A 177 -6.07 -6.29 -28.09
N HIS A 178 -6.13 -7.60 -27.84
CA HIS A 178 -7.00 -8.19 -26.83
C HIS A 178 -6.68 -7.66 -25.41
N LEU A 179 -5.40 -7.52 -25.05
CA LEU A 179 -5.03 -6.91 -23.76
C LEU A 179 -5.52 -5.46 -23.65
N LEU A 180 -5.47 -4.67 -24.72
CA LEU A 180 -5.97 -3.29 -24.72
C LEU A 180 -7.50 -3.23 -24.63
N GLU A 181 -8.21 -4.14 -25.29
CA GLU A 181 -9.67 -4.26 -25.18
C GLU A 181 -10.09 -4.57 -23.74
N LEU A 182 -9.42 -5.54 -23.10
CA LEU A 182 -9.66 -5.88 -21.70
C LEU A 182 -9.33 -4.71 -20.77
N GLN A 183 -8.26 -3.98 -21.04
CA GLN A 183 -7.90 -2.78 -20.28
C GLN A 183 -8.99 -1.70 -20.39
N ALA A 184 -9.47 -1.43 -21.61
CA ALA A 184 -10.53 -0.46 -21.85
C ALA A 184 -11.83 -0.86 -21.14
N LEU A 185 -12.18 -2.16 -21.18
CA LEU A 185 -13.33 -2.70 -20.46
C LEU A 185 -13.19 -2.53 -18.94
N ALA A 186 -12.03 -2.88 -18.36
CA ALA A 186 -11.75 -2.69 -16.95
C ALA A 186 -11.86 -1.20 -16.54
N MET A 187 -11.31 -0.29 -17.34
CA MET A 187 -11.41 1.15 -17.10
C MET A 187 -12.86 1.65 -17.17
N SER A 188 -13.68 1.12 -18.07
CA SER A 188 -15.12 1.48 -18.15
C SER A 188 -15.90 1.07 -16.90
N LEU A 189 -15.45 0.00 -16.22
CA LEU A 189 -16.00 -0.49 -14.95
C LEU A 189 -15.33 0.17 -13.73
N SER A 190 -14.48 1.19 -13.93
CA SER A 190 -13.69 1.85 -12.88
C SER A 190 -12.75 0.91 -12.10
N LEU A 191 -12.37 -0.21 -12.70
CA LEU A 191 -11.42 -1.15 -12.11
C LEU A 191 -9.98 -0.67 -12.29
N PRO A 192 -9.14 -0.73 -11.24
CA PRO A 192 -7.72 -0.46 -11.36
C PRO A 192 -7.05 -1.51 -12.27
N ALA A 193 -6.32 -1.02 -13.27
CA ALA A 193 -5.62 -1.83 -14.25
C ALA A 193 -4.22 -1.27 -14.55
N TYR A 194 -3.25 -2.16 -14.78
CA TYR A 194 -1.87 -1.82 -15.09
C TYR A 194 -1.34 -2.71 -16.21
N LEU A 195 -0.86 -2.10 -17.30
CA LEU A 195 -0.32 -2.82 -18.45
C LEU A 195 1.20 -2.72 -18.46
N VAL A 196 1.87 -3.86 -18.33
CA VAL A 196 3.33 -3.93 -18.38
C VAL A 196 3.80 -3.73 -19.81
N GLN A 197 4.77 -2.84 -19.95
CA GLN A 197 5.54 -2.64 -21.18
C GLN A 197 6.98 -3.05 -20.92
N ASP A 198 7.51 -4.02 -21.67
CA ASP A 198 8.90 -4.43 -21.53
C ASP A 198 9.82 -3.29 -21.98
N ALA A 199 10.71 -2.87 -21.08
CA ALA A 199 11.71 -1.84 -21.33
C ALA A 199 12.85 -2.33 -22.28
N GLY A 200 12.77 -3.57 -22.78
CA GLY A 200 13.76 -4.14 -23.71
C GLY A 200 14.97 -4.75 -23.01
N LEU A 201 14.83 -5.13 -21.73
CA LEU A 201 15.87 -5.82 -20.97
C LEU A 201 15.76 -7.35 -21.05
N THR A 202 14.77 -7.87 -21.79
CA THR A 202 14.57 -9.31 -22.00
C THR A 202 14.51 -9.66 -23.50
N GLN A 203 14.47 -10.95 -23.85
CA GLN A 203 14.43 -11.41 -25.26
C GLN A 203 13.06 -11.17 -25.95
N VAL A 204 12.22 -10.27 -25.44
CA VAL A 204 10.99 -9.80 -26.08
C VAL A 204 11.32 -8.47 -26.76
N GLU A 205 10.73 -8.16 -27.92
CA GLU A 205 10.99 -6.90 -28.60
C GLU A 205 10.70 -5.70 -27.68
N ALA A 206 11.63 -4.73 -27.64
CA ALA A 206 11.52 -3.56 -26.80
C ALA A 206 10.22 -2.81 -27.06
N GLY A 207 9.48 -2.47 -25.99
CA GLY A 207 8.19 -1.79 -26.09
C GLY A 207 6.98 -2.72 -26.21
N SER A 208 7.18 -4.05 -26.23
CA SER A 208 6.10 -5.03 -26.23
C SER A 208 5.28 -5.00 -24.95
N ARG A 209 3.96 -5.14 -25.08
CA ARG A 209 3.02 -5.25 -23.96
C ARG A 209 2.86 -6.71 -23.56
N THR A 210 3.30 -7.06 -22.37
CA THR A 210 3.49 -8.45 -21.93
C THR A 210 2.34 -8.95 -21.07
N VAL A 211 1.98 -8.21 -20.02
CA VAL A 211 0.99 -8.63 -19.02
C VAL A 211 0.10 -7.46 -18.63
N LEU A 212 -1.21 -7.69 -18.61
CA LEU A 212 -2.19 -6.78 -18.02
C LEU A 212 -2.58 -7.29 -16.63
N ALA A 213 -2.45 -6.45 -15.60
CA ALA A 213 -2.97 -6.72 -14.27
C ALA A 213 -4.27 -5.93 -14.05
N ILE A 214 -5.27 -6.57 -13.43
CA ILE A 214 -6.55 -5.96 -13.05
C ILE A 214 -6.86 -6.39 -11.61
N MET A 215 -7.40 -5.49 -10.79
CA MET A 215 -7.89 -5.82 -9.45
C MET A 215 -9.31 -5.32 -9.23
N GLY A 216 -10.06 -6.03 -8.40
CA GLY A 216 -11.37 -5.62 -7.93
C GLY A 216 -12.09 -6.76 -7.21
N GLU A 217 -13.37 -6.53 -6.96
CA GLU A 217 -14.29 -7.58 -6.52
C GLU A 217 -14.36 -8.70 -7.55
N GLU A 218 -14.50 -9.93 -7.08
CA GLU A 218 -14.41 -11.14 -7.90
C GLU A 218 -15.40 -11.13 -9.06
N GLU A 219 -16.65 -10.75 -8.81
CA GLU A 219 -17.70 -10.65 -9.83
C GLU A 219 -17.38 -9.58 -10.88
N MET A 220 -16.95 -8.39 -10.45
CA MET A 220 -16.58 -7.29 -11.33
C MET A 220 -15.39 -7.64 -12.22
N VAL A 221 -14.38 -8.31 -11.66
CA VAL A 221 -13.22 -8.77 -12.42
C VAL A 221 -13.58 -9.92 -13.37
N ASN A 222 -14.54 -10.78 -12.99
CA ASN A 222 -15.07 -11.85 -13.85
C ASN A 222 -15.81 -11.30 -15.08
N ASN A 223 -16.47 -10.15 -14.98
CA ASN A 223 -17.10 -9.51 -16.13
C ASN A 223 -16.07 -9.14 -17.22
N VAL A 224 -14.79 -8.97 -16.85
CA VAL A 224 -13.70 -8.69 -17.79
C VAL A 224 -12.96 -9.96 -18.20
N THR A 225 -12.67 -10.84 -17.24
CA THR A 225 -11.68 -11.93 -17.44
C THR A 225 -12.26 -13.34 -17.28
N GLY A 226 -13.55 -13.48 -16.96
CA GLY A 226 -14.16 -14.77 -16.60
C GLY A 226 -14.26 -15.78 -17.73
N SER A 227 -14.19 -15.33 -19.00
CA SER A 227 -14.16 -16.22 -20.17
C SER A 227 -12.76 -16.68 -20.57
N LEU A 228 -11.71 -16.13 -19.94
CA LEU A 228 -10.33 -16.44 -20.26
C LEU A 228 -9.88 -17.75 -19.62
N LYS A 229 -8.98 -18.46 -20.30
CA LYS A 229 -8.42 -19.72 -19.81
C LYS A 229 -7.30 -19.44 -18.81
N LEU A 230 -7.15 -20.32 -17.82
CA LEU A 230 -5.98 -20.32 -16.94
C LEU A 230 -4.69 -20.57 -17.74
N LEU A 231 -3.59 -19.95 -17.30
CA LEU A 231 -2.27 -20.05 -17.94
C LEU A 231 -1.68 -21.45 -17.89
#